data_AF-A0A7D5LB17-F1
#
_entry.id   AF-A0A7D5LB17-F1
#
_cell.length_a   1.000
_cell.length_b   1.000
_cell.length_c   1.000
_cell.angle_alpha   90.00
_cell.angle_beta   90.00
_cell.angle_gamma   90.00
#
_symmetry.space_group_name_H-M   'P 1'
#
loop_
_entity.id
_entity.type
_entity.pdbx_description
1 polymer ?
#
loop_
_entity_poly.entity_id
_entity_poly.type
_entity_poly.pdbx_seq_one_letter_code
_entity_poly.pdbx_strand_id
1 'polypeptide(L)'
;MQGTILGFVVGSLIGAVATSVGSYVVLRRRRRAAVKRLRLAFETELAALSYVEELSEAGRYEELAASVEDPVVYETNAGEIGRLTDEEVEALVTFYTDLYWLHEQQDIEDKKERVDGIADEWRRALEAVRAAAD
;
A
#
# COMPACT_ATOMS: atom_id res chain seq x y z
N MET A 1 11.98 59.65 10.15
CA MET A 1 11.72 58.40 10.90
C MET A 1 10.32 57.83 10.59
N GLN A 2 9.91 57.74 9.32
CA GLN A 2 8.61 57.17 8.93
C GLN A 2 8.72 55.95 7.98
N GLY A 3 9.89 55.73 7.35
CA GLY A 3 10.11 54.59 6.44
C GLY A 3 10.43 53.26 7.12
N THR A 4 10.87 53.27 8.38
CA THR A 4 11.33 52.06 9.08
C THR A 4 10.19 51.20 9.63
N ILE A 5 9.05 51.83 9.96
CA ILE A 5 7.89 51.15 10.56
C ILE A 5 7.10 50.38 9.49
N LEU A 6 7.01 50.89 8.26
CA LEU A 6 6.33 50.20 7.16
C LEU A 6 7.07 48.94 6.69
N GLY A 7 8.42 48.96 6.69
CA GLY A 7 9.24 47.82 6.28
C GLY A 7 9.16 46.62 7.23
N PHE A 8 8.94 46.86 8.52
CA PHE A 8 8.87 45.81 9.54
C PHE A 8 7.56 45.02 9.49
N VAL A 9 6.42 45.71 9.26
CA VAL A 9 5.09 45.07 9.21
C VAL A 9 4.96 44.21 7.96
N VAL A 10 5.41 44.69 6.79
CA VAL A 10 5.40 43.95 5.52
C VAL A 10 6.39 42.77 5.55
N GLY A 11 7.58 42.96 6.14
CA GLY A 11 8.56 41.87 6.31
C GLY A 11 8.07 40.74 7.22
N SER A 12 7.33 41.06 8.30
CA SER A 12 6.79 40.04 9.21
C SER A 12 5.66 39.21 8.60
N LEU A 13 4.81 39.81 7.77
CA LEU A 13 3.74 39.10 7.03
C LEU A 13 4.33 38.13 5.99
N ILE A 14 5.37 38.55 5.26
CA ILE A 14 6.07 37.68 4.29
C ILE A 14 6.80 36.54 5.02
N GLY A 15 7.47 36.83 6.14
CA GLY A 15 8.16 35.83 6.97
C GLY A 15 7.22 34.77 7.56
N ALA A 16 6.03 35.17 8.03
CA ALA A 16 5.02 34.26 8.55
C ALA A 16 4.41 33.37 7.44
N VAL A 17 4.16 33.92 6.26
CA VAL A 17 3.69 33.14 5.09
C VAL A 17 4.78 32.19 4.61
N ALA A 18 6.04 32.62 4.56
CA ALA A 18 7.18 31.75 4.19
C ALA A 18 7.38 30.59 5.18
N THR A 19 7.19 30.84 6.48
CA THR A 19 7.28 29.80 7.52
C THR A 19 6.12 28.81 7.44
N SER A 20 4.91 29.30 7.14
CA SER A 20 3.71 28.48 6.98
C SER A 20 3.80 27.61 5.72
N VAL A 21 4.23 28.19 4.59
CA VAL A 21 4.45 27.48 3.33
C VAL A 21 5.60 26.48 3.45
N GLY A 22 6.71 26.85 4.09
CA GLY A 22 7.85 25.96 4.34
C GLY A 22 7.46 24.73 5.18
N SER A 23 6.68 24.95 6.24
CA SER A 23 6.19 23.87 7.10
C SER A 23 5.26 22.91 6.36
N TYR A 24 4.37 23.44 5.52
CA TYR A 24 3.48 22.62 4.69
C TYR A 24 4.25 21.78 3.67
N VAL A 25 5.27 22.35 3.00
CA VAL A 25 6.10 21.63 2.02
C VAL A 25 6.87 20.48 2.67
N VAL A 26 7.45 20.70 3.86
CA VAL A 26 8.17 19.65 4.59
C VAL A 26 7.22 18.53 5.02
N LEU A 27 6.05 18.88 5.55
CA LEU A 27 5.03 17.89 5.93
C LEU A 27 4.54 17.08 4.72
N ARG A 28 4.30 17.75 3.58
CA ARG A 28 3.92 17.08 2.33
C ARG A 28 5.00 16.13 1.84
N ARG A 29 6.27 16.53 1.93
CA ARG A 29 7.42 15.69 1.54
C ARG A 29 7.55 14.46 2.44
N ARG A 30 7.37 14.63 3.76
CA ARG A 30 7.36 13.52 4.72
C ARG A 30 6.24 12.53 4.45
N ARG A 31 5.01 13.03 4.19
CA ARG A 31 3.86 12.19 3.82
C ARG A 31 4.11 11.39 2.55
N ARG A 32 4.62 12.04 1.50
CA ARG A 32 5.00 11.36 0.24
C ARG A 32 6.05 10.28 0.46
N ALA A 33 7.07 10.55 1.26
CA ALA A 33 8.10 9.55 1.58
C ALA A 33 7.55 8.36 2.38
N ALA A 34 6.59 8.61 3.28
CA ALA A 34 5.92 7.54 4.03
C ALA A 34 5.10 6.64 3.10
N VAL A 35 4.29 7.23 2.20
CA VAL A 35 3.52 6.49 1.19
C VAL A 35 4.44 5.68 0.28
N LYS A 36 5.54 6.28 -0.20
CA LYS A 36 6.49 5.56 -1.06
C LYS A 36 7.10 4.33 -0.37
N ARG A 37 7.44 4.44 0.92
CA ARG A 37 7.96 3.30 1.70
C ARG A 37 6.90 2.23 1.93
N LEU A 38 5.65 2.65 2.17
CA LEU A 38 4.53 1.72 2.33
C LEU A 38 4.30 0.91 1.05
N ARG A 39 4.29 1.59 -0.12
CA ARG A 39 4.21 0.92 -1.43
C ARG A 39 5.34 -0.08 -1.64
N LEU A 40 6.59 0.33 -1.37
CA LEU A 40 7.73 -0.57 -1.50
C LEU A 40 7.63 -1.81 -0.58
N ALA A 41 7.12 -1.63 0.65
CA ALA A 41 6.92 -2.74 1.57
C ALA A 41 5.87 -3.72 1.04
N PHE A 42 4.72 -3.22 0.55
CA PHE A 42 3.69 -4.06 -0.07
C PHE A 42 4.18 -4.74 -1.35
N GLU A 43 4.89 -4.02 -2.22
CA GLU A 43 5.49 -4.62 -3.42
C GLU A 43 6.43 -5.78 -3.05
N THR A 44 7.24 -5.60 -2.01
CA THR A 44 8.20 -6.63 -1.57
C THR A 44 7.46 -7.87 -1.03
N GLU A 45 6.42 -7.67 -0.22
CA GLU A 45 5.61 -8.77 0.31
C GLU A 45 4.85 -9.50 -0.81
N LEU A 46 4.18 -8.77 -1.70
CA LEU A 46 3.49 -9.36 -2.85
C LEU A 46 4.46 -10.11 -3.77
N ALA A 47 5.66 -9.58 -4.00
CA ALA A 47 6.68 -10.26 -4.78
C ALA A 47 7.18 -11.55 -4.11
N ALA A 48 7.22 -11.61 -2.78
CA ALA A 48 7.54 -12.84 -2.05
C ALA A 48 6.45 -13.91 -2.22
N LEU A 49 5.21 -13.49 -2.48
CA LEU A 49 4.06 -14.35 -2.77
C LEU A 49 3.94 -14.73 -4.26
N SER A 50 5.00 -14.62 -5.06
CA SER A 50 4.97 -14.96 -6.50
C SER A 50 4.61 -16.42 -6.78
N TYR A 51 4.75 -17.30 -5.79
CA TYR A 51 4.33 -18.70 -5.89
C TYR A 51 2.81 -18.87 -6.00
N VAL A 52 2.01 -17.86 -5.62
CA VAL A 52 0.55 -17.89 -5.73
C VAL A 52 0.11 -18.11 -7.17
N GLU A 53 0.72 -17.39 -8.11
CA GLU A 53 0.45 -17.53 -9.55
C GLU A 53 0.83 -18.94 -10.04
N GLU A 54 2.06 -19.38 -9.76
CA GLU A 54 2.56 -20.70 -10.20
C GLU A 54 1.69 -21.86 -9.69
N LEU A 55 1.37 -21.86 -8.39
CA LEU A 55 0.62 -22.96 -7.79
C LEU A 55 -0.85 -22.94 -8.18
N SER A 56 -1.44 -21.76 -8.36
CA SER A 56 -2.81 -21.63 -8.85
C SER A 56 -2.93 -22.12 -10.30
N GLU A 57 -2.03 -21.69 -11.20
CA GLU A 57 -2.02 -22.12 -12.61
C GLU A 57 -1.78 -23.63 -12.76
N ALA A 58 -0.96 -24.21 -11.86
CA ALA A 58 -0.73 -25.65 -11.81
C ALA A 58 -1.89 -26.45 -11.20
N GLY A 59 -2.93 -25.79 -10.69
CA GLY A 59 -4.05 -26.41 -9.98
C GLY A 59 -3.65 -27.07 -8.65
N ARG A 60 -2.50 -26.67 -8.06
CA ARG A 60 -1.91 -27.24 -6.84
C ARG A 60 -2.45 -26.53 -5.60
N TYR A 61 -3.77 -26.48 -5.45
CA TYR A 61 -4.42 -25.61 -4.47
C TYR A 61 -4.20 -26.02 -3.01
N GLU A 62 -4.10 -27.32 -2.72
CA GLU A 62 -3.77 -27.81 -1.38
C GLU A 62 -2.38 -27.35 -0.94
N GLU A 63 -1.43 -27.40 -1.86
CA GLU A 63 -0.07 -26.93 -1.61
C GLU A 63 -0.01 -25.42 -1.51
N LEU A 64 -0.77 -24.70 -2.33
CA LEU A 64 -0.90 -23.26 -2.23
C LEU A 64 -1.37 -22.86 -0.82
N ALA A 65 -2.47 -23.44 -0.32
CA ALA A 65 -2.99 -23.14 1.01
C ALA A 65 -2.02 -23.51 2.13
N ALA A 66 -1.33 -24.65 2.01
CA ALA A 66 -0.30 -25.05 2.98
C ALA A 66 0.94 -24.14 2.95
N SER A 67 1.16 -23.40 1.86
CA SER A 67 2.30 -22.50 1.67
C SER A 67 1.99 -21.05 2.02
N VAL A 68 0.75 -20.71 2.36
CA VAL A 68 0.40 -19.33 2.74
C VAL A 68 1.00 -19.01 4.11
N GLU A 69 1.91 -18.04 4.14
CA GLU A 69 2.45 -17.45 5.36
C GLU A 69 1.64 -16.19 5.75
N ASP A 70 1.69 -15.82 7.03
CA ASP A 70 1.02 -14.62 7.53
C ASP A 70 1.58 -13.35 6.87
N PRO A 71 0.73 -12.47 6.29
CA PRO A 71 1.19 -11.26 5.60
C PRO A 71 1.60 -10.16 6.60
N VAL A 72 2.86 -10.20 7.02
CA VAL A 72 3.43 -9.33 8.07
C VAL A 72 3.28 -7.83 7.78
N VAL A 73 3.52 -7.39 6.54
CA VAL A 73 3.41 -5.99 6.13
C VAL A 73 1.96 -5.54 6.18
N TYR A 74 1.04 -6.32 5.65
CA TYR A 74 -0.39 -6.00 5.70
C TYR A 74 -0.89 -5.85 7.13
N GLU A 75 -0.60 -6.82 8.01
CA GLU A 75 -1.03 -6.78 9.41
C GLU A 75 -0.42 -5.60 10.17
N THR A 76 0.89 -5.41 10.05
CA THR A 76 1.62 -4.38 10.80
C THR A 76 1.25 -2.97 10.34
N ASN A 77 0.78 -2.81 9.09
CA ASN A 77 0.49 -1.51 8.49
C ASN A 77 -1.01 -1.27 8.22
N ALA A 78 -1.92 -2.08 8.76
CA ALA A 78 -3.36 -1.93 8.55
C ALA A 78 -3.87 -0.51 8.89
N GLY A 79 -3.33 0.12 9.94
CA GLY A 79 -3.65 1.50 10.32
C GLY A 79 -3.13 2.58 9.36
N GLU A 80 -2.27 2.21 8.41
CA GLU A 80 -1.60 3.12 7.47
C GLU A 80 -2.06 2.92 6.01
N ILE A 81 -2.85 1.88 5.74
CA ILE A 81 -3.42 1.58 4.41
C ILE A 81 -4.23 2.76 3.85
N GLY A 82 -4.93 3.51 4.70
CA GLY A 82 -5.69 4.71 4.29
C GLY A 82 -4.82 5.87 3.74
N ARG A 83 -3.50 5.70 3.67
CA ARG A 83 -2.58 6.64 2.99
C ARG A 83 -2.38 6.32 1.50
N LEU A 84 -2.80 5.14 1.05
CA LEU A 84 -2.77 4.70 -0.34
C LEU A 84 -3.99 5.26 -1.10
N THR A 85 -4.03 5.09 -2.42
CA THR A 85 -5.22 5.41 -3.22
C THR A 85 -6.32 4.37 -3.00
N ASP A 86 -7.57 4.73 -3.30
CA ASP A 86 -8.71 3.81 -3.16
C ASP A 86 -8.50 2.52 -3.97
N GLU A 87 -7.91 2.62 -5.17
CA GLU A 87 -7.58 1.48 -6.03
C GLU A 87 -6.53 0.56 -5.40
N GLU A 88 -5.46 1.13 -4.81
CA GLU A 88 -4.45 0.36 -4.09
C GLU A 88 -5.06 -0.35 -2.88
N VAL A 89 -5.90 0.34 -2.11
CA VAL A 89 -6.58 -0.23 -0.93
C VAL A 89 -7.51 -1.36 -1.34
N GLU A 90 -8.35 -1.15 -2.35
CA GLU A 90 -9.28 -2.17 -2.84
C GLU A 90 -8.54 -3.43 -3.30
N ALA A 91 -7.48 -3.26 -4.10
CA ALA A 91 -6.71 -4.40 -4.61
C ALA A 91 -6.00 -5.18 -3.49
N LEU A 92 -5.36 -4.48 -2.53
CA LEU A 92 -4.70 -5.12 -1.39
C LEU A 92 -5.70 -5.83 -0.49
N VAL A 93 -6.78 -5.15 -0.07
CA VAL A 93 -7.78 -5.73 0.84
C VAL A 93 -8.44 -6.95 0.22
N THR A 94 -8.78 -6.89 -1.08
CA THR A 94 -9.37 -8.03 -1.79
C THR A 94 -8.43 -9.22 -1.75
N PHE A 95 -7.19 -9.05 -2.22
CA PHE A 95 -6.20 -10.12 -2.24
C PHE A 95 -5.94 -10.72 -0.85
N TYR A 96 -5.66 -9.89 0.17
CA TYR A 96 -5.35 -10.41 1.50
C TYR A 96 -6.56 -11.06 2.17
N THR A 97 -7.78 -10.59 1.91
CA THR A 97 -9.00 -11.23 2.43
C THR A 97 -9.14 -12.65 1.88
N ASP A 98 -8.92 -12.84 0.58
CA ASP A 98 -9.03 -14.15 -0.04
C ASP A 98 -7.81 -15.04 0.27
N LEU A 99 -6.63 -14.45 0.49
CA LEU A 99 -5.44 -15.15 1.00
C LEU A 99 -5.66 -15.69 2.42
N TYR A 100 -6.24 -14.90 3.34
CA TYR A 100 -6.60 -15.37 4.68
C TYR A 100 -7.66 -16.45 4.61
N TRP A 101 -8.67 -16.26 3.77
CA TRP A 101 -9.69 -17.27 3.55
C TRP A 101 -9.05 -18.59 3.10
N LEU A 102 -8.07 -18.55 2.21
CA LEU A 102 -7.35 -19.72 1.71
C LEU A 102 -6.53 -20.41 2.81
N HIS A 103 -5.81 -19.62 3.62
CA HIS A 103 -5.02 -20.13 4.74
C HIS A 103 -5.85 -20.91 5.77
N GLU A 104 -7.11 -20.49 6.00
CA GLU A 104 -8.01 -21.13 6.97
C GLU A 104 -8.71 -22.39 6.44
N GLN A 105 -8.60 -22.72 5.13
CA GLN A 105 -9.30 -23.88 4.57
C GLN A 105 -8.52 -25.19 4.76
N GLN A 106 -9.21 -26.19 5.29
CA GLN A 106 -8.73 -27.57 5.37
C GLN A 106 -9.19 -28.44 4.19
N ASP A 107 -10.17 -27.98 3.40
CA ASP A 107 -10.69 -28.67 2.20
C ASP A 107 -11.01 -27.64 1.10
N ILE A 108 -10.20 -27.68 0.04
CA ILE A 108 -10.17 -26.70 -1.05
C ILE A 108 -10.68 -27.30 -2.37
N GLU A 109 -10.87 -28.63 -2.44
CA GLU A 109 -11.11 -29.30 -3.72
C GLU A 109 -12.40 -28.85 -4.40
N ASP A 110 -13.41 -28.46 -3.63
CA ASP A 110 -14.70 -27.95 -4.12
C ASP A 110 -14.71 -26.44 -4.41
N LYS A 111 -13.57 -25.75 -4.23
CA LYS A 111 -13.49 -24.28 -4.23
C LYS A 111 -12.45 -23.73 -5.20
N LYS A 112 -12.05 -24.53 -6.18
CA LYS A 112 -11.03 -24.24 -7.21
C LYS A 112 -11.29 -22.94 -7.95
N GLU A 113 -12.55 -22.68 -8.31
CA GLU A 113 -12.96 -21.45 -9.00
C GLU A 113 -12.63 -20.18 -8.19
N ARG A 114 -12.70 -20.25 -6.85
CA ARG A 114 -12.30 -19.14 -6.00
C ARG A 114 -10.79 -19.00 -5.91
N VAL A 115 -10.07 -20.11 -5.83
CA VAL A 115 -8.60 -20.10 -5.74
C VAL A 115 -7.96 -19.57 -7.02
N ASP A 116 -8.52 -19.88 -8.19
CA ASP A 116 -8.06 -19.31 -9.46
C ASP A 116 -8.17 -17.78 -9.49
N GLY A 117 -9.20 -17.21 -8.82
CA GLY A 117 -9.35 -15.77 -8.67
C GLY A 117 -8.24 -15.12 -7.84
N ILE A 118 -7.62 -15.85 -6.91
CA ILE A 118 -6.58 -15.32 -6.00
C ILE A 118 -5.32 -14.92 -6.78
N ALA A 119 -4.96 -15.66 -7.83
CA ALA A 119 -3.81 -15.30 -8.66
C ALA A 119 -4.05 -13.99 -9.45
N ASP A 120 -5.27 -13.79 -9.94
CA ASP A 120 -5.65 -12.55 -10.62
C ASP A 120 -5.69 -11.36 -9.65
N GLU A 121 -6.18 -11.57 -8.43
CA GLU A 121 -6.18 -10.57 -7.37
C GLU A 121 -4.76 -10.21 -6.92
N TRP A 122 -3.87 -11.20 -6.78
CA TRP A 122 -2.45 -10.99 -6.50
C TRP A 122 -1.80 -10.10 -7.57
N ARG A 123 -2.02 -10.43 -8.86
CA ARG A 123 -1.46 -9.67 -9.98
C ARG A 123 -1.97 -8.23 -9.96
N ARG A 124 -3.27 -8.05 -9.74
CA ARG A 124 -3.90 -6.74 -9.64
C ARG A 124 -3.35 -5.91 -8.47
N ALA A 125 -3.15 -6.52 -7.30
CA ALA A 125 -2.55 -5.86 -6.14
C ALA A 125 -1.11 -5.42 -6.42
N LEU A 126 -0.32 -6.29 -7.05
CA LEU A 126 1.07 -6.01 -7.42
C LEU A 126 1.17 -4.87 -8.45
N GLU A 127 0.31 -4.90 -9.46
CA GLU A 127 0.24 -3.85 -10.48
C GLU A 127 -0.20 -2.51 -9.89
N ALA A 128 -1.23 -2.49 -9.03
CA ALA A 128 -1.72 -1.27 -8.41
C ALA A 128 -0.64 -0.55 -7.59
N VAL A 129 0.14 -1.30 -6.81
CA VAL A 129 1.22 -0.74 -5.97
C VAL A 129 2.41 -0.29 -6.82
N ARG A 130 2.74 -0.99 -7.92
CA ARG A 130 3.83 -0.63 -8.83
C ARG A 130 3.51 0.60 -9.67
N ALA A 131 2.31 0.66 -10.27
CA ALA A 131 1.88 1.79 -11.09
C ALA A 131 1.87 3.11 -10.31
N ALA A 132 1.66 3.03 -8.99
CA ALA A 132 1.67 4.19 -8.11
C ALA A 132 3.07 4.56 -7.57
N ALA A 133 4.10 3.73 -7.81
CA ALA A 133 5.48 3.98 -7.39
C ALA A 133 6.30 4.80 -8.41
N ASP A 134 5.87 4.80 -9.68
CA ASP A 134 6.39 5.60 -10.80
C ASP A 134 5.85 7.05 -10.81
#